data_AF-A0A392T8R9-F1
#
_entry.id   AF-A0A392T8R9-F1
#
_cell.length_a   1.000
_cell.length_b   1.000
_cell.length_c   1.000
_cell.angle_alpha   90.00
_cell.angle_beta   90.00
_cell.angle_gamma   90.00
#
_symmetry.space_group_name_H-M   'P 1'
#
loop_
_entity.id
_entity.type
_entity.pdbx_description
1 polymer ?
#
loop_
_entity_poly.entity_id
_entity_poly.type
_entity_poly.pdbx_seq_one_letter_code
_entity_poly.pdbx_strand_id
1 'polypeptide(L)' 'MVAFVAAFPANLLEDSEGNPILDDNGQQKTSAKLVDTKRLLGCKTPEEVASFW' A
#
# COMPACT_ATOMS: atom_id res chain seq x y z
N MET A 1 -4.17 3.17 -23.25
CA MET A 1 -5.17 3.11 -22.16
C MET A 1 -4.51 3.73 -20.94
N VAL A 2 -5.13 4.73 -20.32
CA VAL A 2 -4.63 5.34 -19.06
C VAL A 2 -5.40 4.71 -17.90
N ALA A 3 -4.69 4.17 -16.91
CA ALA A 3 -5.28 3.62 -15.71
C ALA A 3 -5.16 4.66 -14.59
N PHE A 4 -6.30 5.06 -14.02
CA PHE A 4 -6.33 5.90 -12.83
C PHE A 4 -6.47 4.98 -11.61
N VAL A 5 -5.54 5.11 -10.67
CA VAL A 5 -5.62 4.42 -9.38
C VAL A 5 -6.46 5.29 -8.44
N ALA A 6 -7.59 4.77 -7.95
CA ALA A 6 -8.47 5.53 -7.08
C ALA A 6 -7.85 5.79 -5.69
N ALA A 7 -7.07 4.83 -5.20
CA ALA A 7 -6.31 4.93 -3.95
C ALA A 7 -5.13 3.94 -3.95
N PHE A 8 -4.10 4.24 -3.18
CA PHE A 8 -3.03 3.28 -2.91
C PHE A 8 -3.47 2.29 -1.82
N PRO A 9 -3.10 1.00 -1.92
CA PRO A 9 -3.40 0.03 -0.88
C PRO A 9 -2.75 0.46 0.44
N ALA A 10 -3.51 0.36 1.53
CA ALA A 10 -3.03 0.65 2.87
C ALA A 10 -2.14 -0.50 3.38
N ASN A 11 -1.21 -0.20 4.27
CA ASN A 11 -0.43 -1.24 4.95
C ASN A 11 -1.31 -1.89 6.00
N LEU A 12 -1.36 -3.22 6.01
CA LEU A 12 -1.94 -3.99 7.10
C LEU A 12 -1.00 -3.94 8.29
N LEU A 13 -1.53 -3.67 9.49
CA LEU A 13 -0.72 -3.64 10.70
C LEU A 13 -0.66 -5.03 11.32
N GLU A 14 0.56 -5.44 11.63
CA GLU A 14 0.89 -6.72 12.24
C GLU A 14 1.76 -6.47 13.48
N ASP A 15 1.67 -7.35 14.48
CA ASP A 15 2.58 -7.36 15.61
C ASP A 15 3.94 -7.96 15.23
N SER A 16 4.86 -8.05 16.19
CA SER A 16 6.20 -8.62 15.98
C SER A 16 6.22 -10.11 15.63
N GLU A 17 5.12 -10.82 15.84
CA GLU A 17 4.97 -12.25 15.50
C GLU A 17 4.23 -12.45 14.17
N GLY A 18 3.78 -11.37 13.53
CA GLY A 18 3.03 -11.38 12.27
C GLY A 18 1.53 -11.57 12.45
N ASN A 19 0.97 -11.39 13.65
CA ASN A 19 -0.47 -11.47 13.84
C ASN A 19 -1.15 -10.13 13.51
N PRO A 20 -2.36 -10.14 12.92
CA PRO A 20 -3.08 -8.92 12.59
C PRO A 20 -3.47 -8.13 13.84
N ILE A 21 -3.14 -6.83 13.86
CA ILE A 21 -3.60 -5.92 14.93
C ILE A 21 -5.02 -5.49 14.60
N LEU A 22 -5.98 -5.77 15.48
CA LEU A 22 -7.39 -5.45 15.27
C LEU A 22 -7.80 -4.11 15.92
N ASP A 23 -8.87 -3.51 15.42
CA ASP A 23 -9.58 -2.39 16.04
C ASP A 23 -10.74 -2.86 16.94
N ASP A 24 -11.47 -1.90 17.51
CA ASP A 24 -12.58 -2.18 18.44
C ASP A 24 -13.76 -2.93 17.80
N ASN A 25 -13.84 -2.94 16.46
CA ASN A 25 -14.83 -3.69 15.69
C ASN A 25 -14.31 -5.06 15.22
N GLY A 26 -13.08 -5.43 15.60
CA GLY A 26 -12.41 -6.66 15.16
C GLY A 26 -11.90 -6.60 13.71
N GLN A 27 -11.85 -5.42 13.08
CA GLN A 27 -11.26 -5.25 11.76
C GLN A 27 -9.75 -5.03 11.86
N GLN A 28 -8.98 -5.52 10.90
CA GLN A 28 -7.54 -5.31 10.92
C GLN A 28 -7.22 -3.82 10.72
N LYS A 29 -6.43 -3.27 11.64
CA LYS A 29 -5.94 -1.91 11.55
C LYS A 29 -5.04 -1.75 10.34
N THR A 30 -5.19 -0.60 9.71
CA THR A 30 -4.36 -0.21 8.57
C THR A 30 -3.63 1.09 8.86
N SER A 31 -2.52 1.30 8.19
CA SER A 31 -1.83 2.59 8.14
C SER A 31 -1.70 3.08 6.70
N ALA A 32 -1.68 4.40 6.53
CA ALA A 32 -1.47 4.99 5.23
C ALA A 32 -0.11 4.57 4.67
N LYS A 33 -0.10 4.09 3.41
CA LYS A 33 1.13 3.79 2.70
C LYS A 33 1.68 5.07 2.08
N LEU A 34 2.87 5.48 2.52
CA LEU A 34 3.59 6.59 1.90
C LEU A 34 4.27 6.08 0.62
N VAL A 35 4.07 6.80 -0.48
CA VAL A 35 4.63 6.45 -1.79
C VAL A 35 5.58 7.56 -2.23
N ASP A 36 6.77 7.18 -2.67
CA ASP A 36 7.69 8.12 -3.32
C ASP A 36 7.15 8.51 -4.70
N THR A 37 6.48 9.66 -4.74
CA THR A 37 5.80 10.13 -5.96
C THR A 37 6.76 10.47 -7.08
N LYS A 38 8.00 10.89 -6.77
CA LYS A 38 9.02 11.20 -7.78
C LYS A 38 9.43 9.92 -8.52
N ARG A 39 9.70 8.85 -7.77
CA ARG A 39 10.07 7.55 -8.32
C ARG A 39 8.90 6.93 -9.07
N LEU A 40 7.67 7.03 -8.53
CA LEU A 40 6.46 6.57 -9.22
C LEU A 40 6.24 7.26 -10.58
N LEU A 41 6.38 8.59 -10.65
CA LEU A 41 6.29 9.34 -11.89
C LEU A 41 7.45 9.05 -12.87
N GLY A 42 8.55 8.48 -12.37
CA GLY A 42 9.71 8.08 -13.17
C GLY A 42 9.66 6.66 -13.72
N CYS A 43 8.70 5.82 -13.29
CA CYS A 43 8.53 4.45 -13.78
C CYS A 43 8.23 4.41 -15.28
N LYS A 44 8.87 3.50 -16.00
CA LYS A 44 8.71 3.32 -17.45
C LYS A 44 7.97 2.03 -17.80
N THR A 45 7.99 1.05 -16.90
CA THR A 45 7.30 -0.24 -17.09
C THR A 45 6.26 -0.48 -16.01
N PRO A 46 5.21 -1.26 -16.30
CA PRO A 46 4.22 -1.65 -15.29
C PRO A 46 4.84 -2.47 -14.14
N GLU A 47 5.94 -3.19 -14.38
CA GLU A 47 6.67 -3.93 -13.35
C GLU A 47 7.31 -2.99 -12.31
N GLU A 48 7.88 -1.86 -12.75
CA GLU A 48 8.44 -0.85 -11.83
C GLU A 48 7.36 -0.22 -10.95
N VAL A 49 6.16 -0.01 -11.51
CA VAL A 49 5.01 0.50 -10.74
C VAL A 49 4.53 -0.59 -9.77
N ALA A 50 4.42 -1.85 -10.23
CA ALA A 50 4.00 -2.98 -9.40
C ALA A 50 4.92 -3.22 -8.20
N SER A 51 6.21 -2.92 -8.32
CA SER A 51 7.19 -3.01 -7.22
C SER A 51 6.86 -2.13 -6.00
N PHE A 52 5.92 -1.19 -6.08
CA PHE A 52 5.54 -0.35 -4.94
C PHE A 52 4.56 -1.02 -3.96
N TRP A 53 4.02 -2.19 -4.30
CA TRP A 53 3.04 -2.90 -3.48
C TRP A 53 3.26 -4.41 -3.50
#